data_AF-A0A933PZI4-F1
#
_entry.id   AF-A0A933PZI4-F1
#
_cell.length_a   1.000
_cell.length_b   1.000
_cell.length_c   1.000
_cell.angle_alpha   90.00
_cell.angle_beta   90.00
_cell.angle_gamma   90.00
#
_symmetry.space_group_name_H-M   'P 1'
#
loop_
_entity.id
_entity.type
_entity.pdbx_description
1 polymer ?
#
loop_
_entity_poly.entity_id
_entity_poly.type
_entity_poly.pdbx_seq_one_letter_code
_entity_poly.pdbx_strand_id
1 'polypeptide(L)'
;MEYSVNYRDASGKRGSTVLIADSETEAEKTLLARGQYAVRIRARSSHERRIPDEKLLRIVQSLHLITAAAMPLADGIKLQADSVSDKQVRRILTAIAADVRSGSTLHRALEKHSVFNGMLVGMVRAGETYGTLAAVLEELSFYIERNIVTKKKIAQATAYPAFLLGLSGIIVTALLVFVIPRFETLLSVFGTGKVPVVTAAVFGLSALLRAYGLIFLAVICVLVIVLVQYSRTAGGAHALTALAMRIGPVRNYRTRIASERFVKTFSMLLSAGATVSDSFAALADALDPFLRAPLMTAKTAIDGGASIHSAIQALPLLDTRIAEITRIGEETGHLADAYRPLGRMFEREVDDELAVITSLLQPVLIAVVGVIVGVVMVSIFAPLFQFAELMK
;
A
#
# COMPACT_ATOMS: atom_id res chain seq x y z
N MET A 1 16.46 21.95 5.83
CA MET A 1 15.28 22.11 4.94
C MET A 1 15.70 22.67 3.58
N GLU A 2 14.98 22.39 2.49
CA GLU A 2 15.24 23.05 1.20
C GLU A 2 14.46 24.37 1.13
N TYR A 3 15.16 25.47 0.88
CA TYR A 3 14.57 26.78 0.68
C TYR A 3 14.76 27.18 -0.78
N SER A 4 13.67 27.48 -1.47
CA SER A 4 13.76 28.22 -2.73
C SER A 4 13.90 29.69 -2.38
N VAL A 5 15.03 30.29 -2.74
CA VAL A 5 15.30 31.70 -2.44
C VAL A 5 15.44 32.47 -3.74
N ASN A 6 14.56 33.47 -3.90
CA ASN A 6 14.75 34.52 -4.88
C ASN A 6 15.67 35.56 -4.26
N TYR A 7 16.82 35.81 -4.90
CA TYR A 7 17.82 36.74 -4.41
C TYR A 7 18.09 37.86 -5.41
N ARG A 8 18.69 38.95 -4.92
CA ARG A 8 19.28 40.02 -5.71
C ARG A 8 20.77 40.08 -5.44
N ASP A 9 21.58 40.09 -6.48
CA ASP A 9 23.01 40.37 -6.33
C ASP A 9 23.28 41.87 -6.13
N ALA A 10 24.53 42.22 -5.81
CA ALA A 10 24.97 43.60 -5.63
C ALA A 10 24.80 44.48 -6.88
N SER A 11 24.65 43.89 -8.07
CA SER A 11 24.37 44.60 -9.33
C SER A 11 22.87 44.81 -9.58
N GLY A 12 22.01 44.37 -8.65
CA GLY A 12 20.55 44.49 -8.74
C GLY A 12 19.87 43.40 -9.58
N LYS A 13 20.64 42.44 -10.13
CA LYS A 13 20.13 41.36 -10.96
C LYS A 13 19.43 40.33 -10.08
N ARG A 14 18.22 39.95 -10.49
CA ARG A 14 17.40 38.95 -9.78
C ARG A 14 17.81 37.55 -10.22
N GLY A 15 17.96 36.65 -9.26
CA GLY A 15 18.21 35.23 -9.48
C GLY A 15 17.35 34.37 -8.55
N SER A 16 17.25 33.08 -8.85
CA SER A 16 16.63 32.09 -7.98
C SER A 16 17.65 30.98 -7.72
N THR A 17 17.78 30.56 -6.47
CA THR A 17 18.63 29.42 -6.08
C THR A 17 17.91 28.56 -5.05
N VAL A 18 18.34 27.31 -4.93
CA VAL A 18 17.87 26.40 -3.88
C VAL A 18 18.99 26.22 -2.87
N LEU A 19 18.68 26.48 -1.61
CA LEU A 19 19.63 26.34 -0.50
C LEU A 19 19.13 25.29 0.48
N ILE A 20 20.07 24.51 1.00
CA ILE A 20 19.83 23.60 2.11
C ILE A 20 20.34 24.31 3.35
N ALA A 21 19.44 24.62 4.28
CA ALA A 21 19.77 25.25 5.56
C ALA A 21 18.82 24.73 6.64
N ASP A 22 19.20 24.79 7.91
CA ASP A 22 18.37 24.28 9.01
C ASP A 22 17.34 25.31 9.48
N SER A 23 17.54 26.59 9.15
CA SER A 23 16.57 27.68 9.37
C SER A 23 16.57 28.69 8.22
N GLU A 24 15.49 29.48 8.09
CA GLU A 24 15.44 30.61 7.15
C GLU A 24 16.57 31.61 7.41
N THR A 25 16.91 31.84 8.69
CA THR A 25 17.98 32.73 9.14
C THR A 25 19.36 32.25 8.70
N GLU A 26 19.58 30.93 8.67
CA GLU A 26 20.83 30.33 8.19
C GLU A 26 20.91 30.34 6.65
N ALA A 27 19.78 30.13 5.96
CA ALA A 27 19.70 30.30 4.51
C ALA A 27 20.04 31.75 4.10
N GLU A 28 19.56 32.73 4.87
CA GLU A 28 19.85 34.15 4.67
C GLU A 28 21.33 34.48 4.93
N LYS A 29 21.92 34.00 6.02
CA LYS A 29 23.36 34.16 6.29
C LYS A 29 24.24 33.57 5.18
N THR A 30 23.84 32.42 4.64
CA THR A 30 24.55 31.76 3.54
C THR A 30 24.47 32.56 2.23
N LEU A 31 23.38 33.30 1.99
CA LEU A 31 23.23 34.21 0.85
C LEU A 31 24.02 35.49 1.01
N LEU A 32 24.00 36.07 2.22
CA LEU A 32 24.78 37.25 2.54
C LEU A 32 26.29 36.98 2.36
N ALA A 33 26.77 35.80 2.76
CA ALA A 33 28.13 35.36 2.51
C ALA A 33 28.50 35.25 1.01
N ARG A 34 27.50 35.14 0.12
CA ARG A 34 27.67 35.13 -1.34
C ARG A 34 27.45 36.51 -2.00
N GLY A 35 27.29 37.57 -1.20
CA GLY A 35 26.97 38.91 -1.70
C GLY A 35 25.58 39.02 -2.32
N GLN A 36 24.66 38.15 -1.91
CA GLN A 36 23.29 38.06 -2.43
C GLN A 36 22.28 38.38 -1.32
N TYR A 37 21.30 39.23 -1.63
CA TYR A 37 20.24 39.62 -0.69
C TYR A 37 18.97 38.84 -0.98
N ALA A 38 18.40 38.19 0.04
CA ALA A 38 17.16 37.44 -0.12
C ALA A 38 15.95 38.39 -0.31
N VAL A 39 15.24 38.24 -1.42
CA VAL A 39 14.00 38.99 -1.71
C VAL A 39 12.79 38.21 -1.24
N ARG A 40 12.84 36.87 -1.36
CA ARG A 40 11.79 35.98 -0.88
C ARG A 40 12.36 34.61 -0.59
N ILE A 41 12.30 34.19 0.66
CA ILE A 41 12.61 32.83 1.09
C ILE A 41 11.28 32.10 1.18
N ARG A 42 11.18 30.95 0.51
CA ARG A 42 10.07 30.02 0.72
C ARG A 42 10.65 28.68 1.12
N ALA A 43 10.25 28.19 2.28
CA ALA A 43 10.43 26.78 2.61
C ALA A 43 9.76 25.96 1.51
N ARG A 44 10.57 25.21 0.76
CA ARG A 44 10.03 24.18 -0.10
C ARG A 44 9.58 23.09 0.86
N SER A 45 8.27 22.89 0.97
CA SER A 45 7.73 21.68 1.58
C SER A 45 8.35 20.51 0.82
N SER A 46 9.43 19.95 1.37
CA SER A 46 10.03 18.74 0.85
C SER A 46 9.09 17.63 1.25
N HIS A 47 8.07 17.41 0.42
CA HIS A 47 7.24 16.22 0.52
C HIS A 47 8.21 15.05 0.43
N GLU A 48 8.42 14.37 1.56
CA GLU A 48 9.32 13.23 1.61
C GLU A 48 8.80 12.20 0.63
N ARG A 49 9.67 11.78 -0.30
CA ARG A 49 9.28 10.70 -1.19
C ARG A 49 9.20 9.43 -0.38
N ARG A 50 8.25 8.57 -0.72
CA ARG A 50 8.17 7.25 -0.11
C ARG A 50 9.49 6.50 -0.35
N ILE A 51 10.12 5.99 0.72
CA ILE A 51 11.29 5.12 0.56
C ILE A 51 10.85 3.67 0.32
N PRO A 52 11.64 2.86 -0.42
CA PRO A 52 11.41 1.42 -0.52
C PRO A 52 11.43 0.73 0.84
N ASP A 53 10.60 -0.29 1.01
CA ASP A 53 10.47 -1.03 2.27
C ASP A 53 11.80 -1.68 2.68
N GLU A 54 12.67 -2.05 1.73
CA GLU A 54 14.01 -2.59 2.03
C GLU A 54 14.93 -1.56 2.69
N LYS A 55 14.77 -0.27 2.35
CA LYS A 55 15.51 0.80 3.03
C LYS A 55 14.96 1.00 4.44
N LEU A 56 13.64 0.96 4.61
CA LEU A 56 13.00 1.04 5.92
C LEU A 56 13.42 -0.12 6.83
N LEU A 57 13.46 -1.34 6.29
CA LEU A 57 13.96 -2.52 7.01
C LEU A 57 15.38 -2.31 7.52
N ARG A 58 16.30 -1.85 6.66
CA ARG A 58 17.68 -1.55 7.07
C ARG A 58 17.74 -0.47 8.15
N ILE A 59 16.88 0.54 8.09
CA ILE A 59 16.78 1.57 9.14
C ILE A 59 16.45 0.91 10.48
N VAL A 60 15.36 0.13 10.53
CA VAL A 60 14.89 -0.53 11.75
C VAL A 60 15.88 -1.56 12.28
N GLN A 61 16.51 -2.36 11.41
CA GLN A 61 17.54 -3.33 11.80
C GLN A 61 18.76 -2.65 12.43
N SER A 62 19.26 -1.55 11.87
CA SER A 62 20.37 -0.83 12.50
C SER A 62 19.96 -0.19 13.82
N LEU A 63 18.74 0.37 13.91
CA LEU A 63 18.22 0.89 15.18
C LEU A 63 18.18 -0.20 16.25
N HIS A 64 17.69 -1.40 15.90
CA HIS A 64 17.73 -2.56 16.79
C HIS A 64 19.16 -2.84 17.26
N LEU A 65 20.13 -2.96 16.34
CA LEU A 65 21.53 -3.22 16.68
C LEU A 65 22.15 -2.14 17.60
N ILE A 66 21.85 -0.86 17.33
CA ILE A 66 22.31 0.27 18.16
C ILE A 66 21.76 0.13 19.58
N THR A 67 20.46 -0.14 19.70
CA THR A 67 19.80 -0.29 21.01
C THR A 67 20.25 -1.54 21.76
N ALA A 68 20.42 -2.67 21.07
CA ALA A 68 20.88 -3.92 21.65
C ALA A 68 22.34 -3.84 22.11
N ALA A 69 23.18 -3.04 21.43
CA ALA A 69 24.54 -2.74 21.83
C ALA A 69 24.65 -1.69 22.95
N ALA A 70 23.52 -1.20 23.49
CA ALA A 70 23.46 -0.14 24.50
C ALA A 70 24.22 1.15 24.09
N MET A 71 24.36 1.40 22.79
CA MET A 71 24.98 2.61 22.28
C MET A 71 24.01 3.80 22.44
N PRO A 72 24.49 5.01 22.79
CA PRO A 72 23.64 6.20 22.80
C PRO A 72 22.92 6.39 21.46
N LEU A 73 21.58 6.42 21.49
CA LEU A 73 20.73 6.45 20.30
C LEU A 73 21.12 7.56 19.32
N ALA A 74 21.35 8.78 19.82
CA ALA A 74 21.71 9.92 18.98
C ALA A 74 23.02 9.72 18.20
N ASP A 75 23.97 8.98 18.77
CA ASP A 75 25.27 8.71 18.13
C ASP A 75 25.17 7.54 17.16
N GLY A 76 24.46 6.47 17.53
CA GLY A 76 24.21 5.35 16.63
C GLY A 76 23.41 5.76 15.38
N ILE A 77 22.36 6.58 15.55
CA ILE A 77 21.58 7.08 14.41
C ILE A 77 22.43 7.99 13.53
N LYS A 78 23.31 8.80 14.12
CA LYS A 78 24.24 9.64 13.37
C LYS A 78 25.25 8.82 12.58
N LEU A 79 25.82 7.78 13.18
CA LEU A 79 26.71 6.82 12.50
C LEU A 79 26.01 6.14 11.32
N GLN A 80 24.75 5.75 11.51
CA GLN A 80 23.93 5.20 10.43
C GLN A 80 23.69 6.24 9.32
N ALA A 81 23.38 7.49 9.67
CA ALA A 81 23.18 8.56 8.70
C ALA A 81 24.44 8.76 7.83
N ASP A 82 25.62 8.74 8.44
CA ASP A 82 26.90 9.00 7.76
C ASP A 82 27.30 7.84 6.81
N SER A 83 26.89 6.61 7.11
CA SER A 83 27.16 5.43 6.28
C SER A 83 26.19 5.22 5.11
N VAL A 84 24.99 5.83 5.13
CA VAL A 84 23.98 5.62 4.08
C VAL A 84 24.24 6.48 2.84
N SER A 85 24.32 5.85 1.67
CA SER A 85 24.52 6.55 0.38
C SER A 85 23.30 7.34 -0.11
N ASP A 86 22.10 6.94 0.28
CA ASP A 86 20.86 7.60 -0.12
C ASP A 86 20.71 8.97 0.59
N LYS A 87 20.67 10.04 -0.20
CA LYS A 87 20.60 11.42 0.30
C LYS A 87 19.35 11.70 1.13
N GLN A 88 18.21 11.11 0.77
CA GLN A 88 16.96 11.33 1.49
C GLN A 88 16.99 10.61 2.84
N VAL A 89 17.41 9.35 2.85
CA VAL A 89 17.55 8.58 4.11
C VAL A 89 18.57 9.23 5.03
N ARG A 90 19.73 9.64 4.51
CA ARG A 90 20.75 10.39 5.27
C ARG A 90 20.17 11.63 5.92
N ARG A 91 19.38 12.43 5.18
CA ARG A 91 18.74 13.64 5.71
C ARG A 91 17.73 13.31 6.82
N ILE A 92 16.91 12.29 6.64
CA ILE A 92 15.93 11.84 7.66
C ILE A 92 16.66 11.40 8.92
N LEU A 93 17.65 10.50 8.82
CA LEU A 93 18.41 10.01 9.96
C LEU A 93 19.20 11.12 10.66
N THR A 94 19.75 12.07 9.91
CA THR A 94 20.45 13.24 10.50
C THR A 94 19.49 14.11 11.32
N ALA A 95 18.28 14.34 10.82
CA ALA A 95 17.25 15.10 11.55
C ALA A 95 16.82 14.36 12.82
N ILE A 96 16.55 13.06 12.73
CA ILE A 96 16.20 12.23 13.89
C ILE A 96 17.32 12.23 14.93
N ALA A 97 18.59 12.07 14.50
CA ALA A 97 19.73 12.11 15.40
C ALA A 97 19.85 13.46 16.14
N ALA A 98 19.59 14.57 15.45
CA ALA A 98 19.61 15.90 16.05
C ALA A 98 18.46 16.08 17.06
N ASP A 99 17.25 15.66 16.72
CA ASP A 99 16.09 15.72 17.61
C ASP A 99 16.32 14.90 18.89
N VAL A 100 16.80 13.66 18.76
CA VAL A 100 17.09 12.79 19.91
C VAL A 100 18.24 13.38 20.75
N ARG A 101 19.28 13.93 20.11
CA ARG A 101 20.37 14.63 20.82
C ARG A 101 19.90 15.85 21.59
N SER A 102 18.86 16.54 21.11
CA SER A 102 18.23 17.68 21.78
C SER A 102 17.26 17.29 22.91
N GLY A 103 17.06 15.99 23.15
CA GLY A 103 16.21 15.46 24.22
C GLY A 103 14.80 15.04 23.78
N SER A 104 14.51 15.01 22.49
CA SER A 104 13.25 14.39 22.00
C SER A 104 13.28 12.88 22.19
N THR A 105 12.13 12.28 22.49
CA THR A 105 11.95 10.83 22.35
C THR A 105 12.07 10.42 20.87
N LEU A 106 12.53 9.20 20.64
CA LEU A 106 12.67 8.60 19.32
C LEU A 106 11.33 8.55 18.59
N HIS A 107 10.24 8.15 19.24
CA HIS A 107 8.92 8.09 18.59
C HIS A 107 8.46 9.47 18.07
N ARG A 108 8.70 10.56 18.83
CA ARG A 108 8.37 11.92 18.39
C ARG A 108 9.24 12.39 17.23
N ALA A 109 10.52 11.99 17.23
CA ALA A 109 11.42 12.28 16.12
C ALA A 109 10.98 11.52 14.85
N LEU A 110 10.58 10.25 14.97
CA LEU A 110 10.07 9.44 13.86
C LEU A 110 8.74 9.98 13.31
N GLU A 111 7.84 10.45 14.17
CA GLU A 111 6.51 10.97 13.80
C GLU A 111 6.57 12.17 12.85
N LYS A 112 7.65 12.97 12.90
CA LYS A 112 7.87 14.11 11.99
C LYS A 112 8.12 13.68 10.54
N HIS A 113 8.40 12.40 10.30
CA HIS A 113 8.77 11.87 9.00
C HIS A 113 7.67 10.91 8.50
N SER A 114 7.07 11.24 7.36
CA SER A 114 5.97 10.49 6.73
C SER A 114 6.32 9.06 6.30
N VAL A 115 7.61 8.73 6.35
CA VAL A 115 8.16 7.43 6.04
C VAL A 115 7.84 6.38 7.10
N PHE A 116 7.67 6.81 8.35
CA PHE A 116 7.31 5.93 9.46
C PHE A 116 5.80 5.95 9.66
N ASN A 117 5.16 4.79 9.53
CA ASN A 117 3.72 4.69 9.71
C ASN A 117 3.32 4.73 11.19
N GLY A 118 2.03 4.99 11.47
CA GLY A 118 1.52 5.10 12.84
C GLY A 118 1.75 3.85 13.70
N MET A 119 1.70 2.66 13.10
CA MET A 119 2.04 1.40 13.78
C MET A 119 3.48 1.37 14.27
N LEU A 120 4.45 1.67 13.40
CA LEU A 120 5.87 1.67 13.76
C LEU A 120 6.13 2.71 14.87
N VAL A 121 5.60 3.93 14.71
CA VAL A 121 5.76 5.00 15.70
C VAL A 121 5.13 4.60 17.05
N GLY A 122 3.93 4.02 17.03
CA GLY A 122 3.24 3.56 18.23
C GLY A 122 3.97 2.42 18.96
N MET A 123 4.54 1.48 18.22
CA MET A 123 5.38 0.40 18.76
C MET A 123 6.65 0.98 19.40
N VAL A 124 7.37 1.85 18.70
CA VAL A 124 8.57 2.51 19.24
C VAL A 124 8.24 3.30 20.52
N ARG A 125 7.11 4.01 20.55
CA ARG A 125 6.64 4.72 21.74
C ARG A 125 6.44 3.77 22.92
N ALA A 126 5.82 2.61 22.71
CA ALA A 126 5.68 1.60 23.75
C ALA A 126 7.05 1.09 24.22
N GLY A 127 7.94 0.73 23.29
CA GLY A 127 9.30 0.28 23.62
C GLY A 127 10.12 1.31 24.40
N GLU A 128 9.98 2.61 24.09
CA GLU A 128 10.61 3.68 24.86
C GLU A 128 10.00 3.85 26.25
N THR A 129 8.69 3.69 26.39
CA THR A 129 7.97 3.88 27.66
C THR A 129 8.30 2.78 28.66
N TYR A 130 8.43 1.53 28.21
CA TYR A 130 8.70 0.37 29.07
C TYR A 130 10.16 -0.09 29.06
N GLY A 131 11.05 0.61 28.36
CA GLY A 131 12.47 0.25 28.28
C GLY A 131 12.75 -1.02 27.47
N THR A 132 11.81 -1.47 26.64
CA THR A 132 11.91 -2.68 25.81
C THR A 132 12.15 -2.38 24.33
N LEU A 133 12.69 -1.20 24.03
CA LEU A 133 12.90 -0.69 22.69
C LEU A 133 13.69 -1.66 21.79
N ALA A 134 14.72 -2.34 22.30
CA ALA A 134 15.51 -3.29 21.52
C ALA A 134 14.67 -4.47 21.02
N ALA A 135 13.84 -5.07 21.89
CA ALA A 135 12.95 -6.17 21.54
C ALA A 135 11.85 -5.72 20.56
N VAL A 136 11.30 -4.52 20.75
CA VAL A 136 10.32 -3.95 19.84
C VAL A 136 10.90 -3.73 18.43
N LEU A 137 12.11 -3.19 18.33
CA LEU A 137 12.77 -2.96 17.05
C LEU A 137 13.16 -4.27 16.34
N GLU A 138 13.53 -5.30 17.10
CA GLU A 138 13.77 -6.65 16.58
C GLU A 138 12.50 -7.20 15.91
N GLU A 139 11.40 -7.17 16.65
CA GLU A 139 10.12 -7.68 16.19
C GLU A 139 9.56 -6.88 15.01
N LEU A 140 9.72 -5.55 15.03
CA LEU A 140 9.42 -4.68 13.88
C LEU A 140 10.25 -5.06 12.65
N SER A 141 11.51 -5.45 12.83
CA SER A 141 12.37 -5.85 11.71
C SER A 141 11.86 -7.13 11.05
N PHE A 142 11.50 -8.15 11.84
CA PHE A 142 10.90 -9.39 11.34
C PHE A 142 9.57 -9.12 10.64
N TYR A 143 8.74 -8.25 11.21
CA TYR A 143 7.47 -7.87 10.60
C TYR A 143 7.64 -7.18 9.24
N ILE A 144 8.58 -6.23 9.12
CA ILE A 144 8.84 -5.52 7.86
C ILE A 144 9.42 -6.49 6.82
N GLU A 145 10.37 -7.34 7.22
CA GLU A 145 10.95 -8.37 6.35
C GLU A 145 9.87 -9.29 5.79
N ARG A 146 8.96 -9.76 6.65
CA ARG A 146 7.86 -10.62 6.22
C ARG A 146 6.92 -9.92 5.24
N ASN A 147 6.60 -8.65 5.50
CA ASN A 147 5.80 -7.84 4.59
C ASN A 147 6.46 -7.66 3.22
N ILE A 148 7.78 -7.50 3.16
CA ILE A 148 8.52 -7.44 1.89
C ILE A 148 8.36 -8.76 1.12
N VAL A 149 8.49 -9.89 1.80
CA VAL A 149 8.30 -11.22 1.20
C VAL A 149 6.88 -11.38 0.68
N THR A 150 5.86 -11.05 1.48
CA THR A 150 4.45 -11.14 1.08
C THR A 150 4.15 -10.22 -0.12
N LYS A 151 4.64 -8.97 -0.10
CA LYS A 151 4.48 -8.05 -1.25
C LYS A 151 5.13 -8.60 -2.52
N LYS A 152 6.31 -9.21 -2.42
CA LYS A 152 6.97 -9.86 -3.56
C LYS A 152 6.17 -11.05 -4.08
N LYS A 153 5.62 -11.90 -3.20
CA LYS A 153 4.72 -13.00 -3.60
C LYS A 153 3.49 -12.46 -4.35
N ILE A 154 2.83 -11.42 -3.81
CA ILE A 154 1.66 -10.79 -4.45
C ILE A 154 2.04 -10.22 -5.82
N ALA A 155 3.17 -9.52 -5.91
CA ALA A 155 3.66 -8.97 -7.18
C ALA A 155 3.94 -10.07 -8.21
N GLN A 156 4.55 -11.18 -7.81
CA GLN A 156 4.80 -12.32 -8.69
C GLN A 156 3.51 -13.00 -9.13
N ALA A 157 2.56 -13.22 -8.21
CA ALA A 157 1.28 -13.85 -8.51
C ALA A 157 0.37 -13.01 -9.42
N THR A 158 0.54 -11.68 -9.42
CA THR A 158 -0.22 -10.75 -10.27
C THR A 158 0.48 -10.41 -11.58
N ALA A 159 1.80 -10.56 -11.66
CA ALA A 159 2.57 -10.26 -12.88
C ALA A 159 2.14 -11.14 -14.07
N TYR A 160 1.93 -12.45 -13.84
CA TYR A 160 1.55 -13.37 -14.92
C TYR A 160 0.14 -13.08 -15.48
N PRO A 161 -0.92 -12.95 -14.66
CA PRO A 161 -2.22 -12.44 -15.10
C PRO A 161 -2.17 -11.13 -15.89
N ALA A 162 -1.41 -10.15 -15.40
CA ALA A 162 -1.31 -8.85 -16.05
C ALA A 162 -0.63 -8.95 -17.42
N PHE A 163 0.42 -9.77 -17.54
CA PHE A 163 1.08 -10.04 -18.81
C PHE A 163 0.14 -10.71 -19.81
N LEU A 164 -0.57 -11.76 -19.40
CA LEU A 164 -1.55 -12.44 -20.26
C LEU A 164 -2.67 -11.50 -20.71
N LEU A 165 -3.27 -10.74 -19.79
CA LEU A 165 -4.31 -9.76 -20.11
C LEU A 165 -3.81 -8.70 -21.11
N GLY A 166 -2.59 -8.20 -20.92
CA GLY A 166 -1.97 -7.25 -21.84
C GLY A 166 -1.76 -7.85 -23.22
N LEU A 167 -1.13 -9.02 -23.31
CA LEU A 167 -0.85 -9.69 -24.58
C LEU A 167 -2.14 -10.07 -25.32
N SER A 168 -3.10 -10.68 -24.63
CA SER A 168 -4.40 -11.03 -25.19
C SER A 168 -5.18 -9.80 -25.62
N GLY A 169 -5.18 -8.73 -24.83
CA GLY A 169 -5.80 -7.45 -25.18
C GLY A 169 -5.20 -6.85 -26.46
N ILE A 170 -3.88 -6.90 -26.61
CA ILE A 170 -3.18 -6.47 -27.85
C ILE A 170 -3.63 -7.32 -29.04
N ILE A 171 -3.64 -8.66 -28.91
CA ILE A 171 -4.03 -9.57 -29.99
C ILE A 171 -5.48 -9.35 -30.41
N VAL A 172 -6.41 -9.28 -29.44
CA VAL A 172 -7.84 -9.05 -29.71
C VAL A 172 -8.05 -7.69 -30.36
N THR A 173 -7.39 -6.64 -29.87
CA THR A 173 -7.48 -5.30 -30.45
C THR A 173 -6.94 -5.28 -31.89
N ALA A 174 -5.77 -5.89 -32.13
CA ALA A 174 -5.19 -5.98 -33.47
C ALA A 174 -6.12 -6.73 -34.43
N LEU A 175 -6.72 -7.82 -33.97
CA LEU A 175 -7.68 -8.58 -34.75
C LEU A 175 -8.92 -7.75 -35.10
N LEU A 176 -9.51 -7.05 -34.13
CA LEU A 176 -10.70 -6.22 -34.37
C LEU A 176 -10.40 -4.98 -35.22
N VAL A 177 -9.21 -4.37 -35.09
CA VAL A 177 -8.85 -3.13 -35.80
C VAL A 177 -8.29 -3.39 -37.21
N PHE A 178 -7.57 -4.50 -37.43
CA PHE A 178 -6.90 -4.76 -38.71
C PHE A 178 -7.51 -5.92 -39.50
N VAL A 179 -7.91 -7.01 -38.84
CA VAL A 179 -8.37 -8.24 -39.53
C VAL A 179 -9.84 -8.15 -39.87
N ILE A 180 -10.69 -7.83 -38.89
CA ILE A 180 -12.15 -7.73 -39.09
C ILE A 180 -12.55 -6.76 -40.22
N PRO A 181 -11.95 -5.56 -40.36
CA PRO A 181 -12.34 -4.63 -41.43
C PRO A 181 -12.01 -5.15 -42.82
N ARG A 182 -10.91 -5.90 -42.96
CA ARG A 182 -10.56 -6.54 -44.23
C ARG A 182 -11.60 -7.59 -44.60
N PHE A 183 -12.06 -8.38 -43.63
CA PHE A 183 -13.15 -9.33 -43.85
C PHE A 183 -14.47 -8.65 -44.20
N GLU A 184 -14.81 -7.56 -43.51
CA GLU A 184 -15.97 -6.73 -43.83
C GLU A 184 -15.93 -6.24 -45.29
N THR A 185 -14.78 -5.73 -45.75
CA THR A 185 -14.61 -5.32 -47.16
C THR A 185 -14.72 -6.48 -48.14
N LEU A 186 -14.15 -7.66 -47.84
CA LEU A 186 -14.27 -8.84 -48.71
C LEU A 186 -15.74 -9.28 -48.83
N LEU A 187 -16.47 -9.36 -47.71
CA LEU A 187 -17.88 -9.73 -47.72
C LEU A 187 -18.76 -8.74 -48.48
N SER A 188 -18.42 -7.44 -48.45
CA SER A 188 -19.14 -6.43 -49.25
C SER A 188 -18.99 -6.63 -50.76
N VAL A 189 -17.92 -7.29 -51.21
CA VAL A 189 -17.64 -7.56 -52.63
C VAL A 189 -18.32 -8.86 -53.11
N PHE A 190 -18.36 -9.88 -52.24
CA PHE A 190 -18.84 -11.22 -52.59
C PHE A 190 -20.28 -11.52 -52.14
N GLY A 191 -20.92 -10.68 -51.32
CA GLY A 191 -22.10 -11.07 -50.55
C GLY A 191 -23.37 -10.23 -50.65
N THR A 192 -24.52 -10.90 -50.64
CA THR A 192 -25.86 -10.32 -50.40
C THR A 192 -25.84 -9.65 -49.02
N GLY A 193 -26.29 -8.40 -48.90
CA GLY A 193 -26.09 -7.51 -47.74
C GLY A 193 -26.71 -7.91 -46.39
N LYS A 194 -26.86 -9.20 -46.08
CA LYS A 194 -27.35 -9.73 -44.80
C LYS A 194 -26.28 -10.62 -44.17
N VAL A 195 -25.53 -10.06 -43.23
CA VAL A 195 -24.60 -10.83 -42.37
C VAL A 195 -25.34 -11.39 -41.14
N PRO A 196 -24.92 -12.55 -40.60
CA PRO A 196 -25.45 -13.06 -39.33
C PRO A 196 -25.30 -12.06 -38.18
N VAL A 197 -26.20 -12.12 -37.20
CA VAL A 197 -26.24 -11.19 -36.05
C VAL A 197 -24.92 -11.14 -35.28
N VAL A 198 -24.27 -12.30 -35.11
CA VAL A 198 -22.98 -12.41 -34.42
C VAL A 198 -21.89 -11.66 -35.19
N THR A 199 -21.83 -11.82 -36.52
CA THR A 199 -20.91 -11.09 -37.39
C THR A 199 -21.16 -9.59 -37.37
N ALA A 200 -22.42 -9.16 -37.43
CA ALA A 200 -22.81 -7.75 -37.36
C ALA A 200 -22.38 -7.10 -36.02
N ALA A 201 -22.53 -7.82 -34.90
CA ALA A 201 -22.11 -7.35 -33.59
C ALA A 201 -20.59 -7.16 -33.50
N VAL A 202 -19.80 -8.10 -34.05
CA VAL A 202 -18.33 -7.99 -34.10
C VAL A 202 -17.88 -6.83 -34.99
N PHE A 203 -18.54 -6.60 -36.12
CA PHE A 203 -18.25 -5.46 -37.00
C PHE A 203 -18.56 -4.13 -36.32
N GLY A 204 -19.71 -4.04 -35.63
CA GLY A 204 -20.07 -2.87 -34.83
C GLY A 204 -19.05 -2.58 -33.72
N LEU A 205 -18.61 -3.62 -32.99
CA LEU A 205 -17.59 -3.48 -31.95
C LEU A 205 -16.24 -3.05 -32.54
N SER A 206 -15.84 -3.61 -33.69
CA SER A 206 -14.65 -3.19 -34.44
C SER A 206 -14.73 -1.73 -34.87
N ALA A 207 -15.87 -1.28 -35.39
CA ALA A 207 -16.07 0.11 -35.79
C ALA A 207 -15.99 1.07 -34.60
N LEU A 208 -16.60 0.71 -33.46
CA LEU A 208 -16.54 1.49 -32.22
C LEU A 208 -15.10 1.59 -31.70
N LEU A 209 -14.35 0.48 -31.69
CA LEU A 209 -12.95 0.46 -31.28
C LEU A 209 -12.04 1.26 -32.21
N ARG A 210 -12.28 1.20 -33.53
CA ARG A 210 -11.53 2.02 -34.50
C ARG A 210 -11.80 3.51 -34.32
N ALA A 211 -13.05 3.90 -34.08
CA ALA A 211 -13.45 5.30 -33.95
C ALA A 211 -13.08 5.91 -32.59
N TYR A 212 -13.27 5.16 -31.49
CA TYR A 212 -13.17 5.68 -30.13
C TYR A 212 -12.17 4.91 -29.25
N GLY A 213 -11.37 4.00 -29.79
CA GLY A 213 -10.46 3.16 -28.98
C GLY A 213 -9.47 3.95 -28.13
N LEU A 214 -8.89 5.02 -28.67
CA LEU A 214 -8.01 5.93 -27.92
C LEU A 214 -8.76 6.68 -26.80
N ILE A 215 -10.01 7.08 -27.06
CA ILE A 215 -10.87 7.74 -26.07
C ILE A 215 -11.24 6.75 -24.96
N PHE A 216 -11.58 5.50 -25.30
CA PHE A 216 -11.90 4.46 -24.34
C PHE A 216 -10.71 4.15 -23.42
N LEU A 217 -9.50 4.04 -24.00
CA LEU A 217 -8.27 3.87 -23.22
C LEU A 217 -8.01 5.07 -22.30
N ALA A 218 -8.20 6.30 -22.80
CA ALA A 218 -8.05 7.51 -22.00
C ALA A 218 -9.06 7.58 -20.84
N VAL A 219 -10.32 7.22 -21.08
CA VAL A 219 -11.37 7.18 -20.06
C VAL A 219 -11.04 6.15 -18.98
N ILE A 220 -10.59 4.95 -19.34
CA ILE A 220 -10.16 3.93 -18.37
C ILE A 220 -8.99 4.45 -17.54
N CYS A 221 -7.96 5.02 -18.17
CA CYS A 221 -6.81 5.58 -17.46
C CYS A 221 -7.23 6.68 -16.48
N VAL A 222 -8.07 7.62 -16.91
CA VAL A 222 -8.57 8.71 -16.05
C VAL A 222 -9.41 8.14 -14.90
N LEU A 223 -10.30 7.18 -15.17
CA LEU A 223 -11.12 6.54 -14.15
C LEU A 223 -10.26 5.87 -13.08
N VAL A 224 -9.24 5.11 -13.48
CA VAL A 224 -8.29 4.46 -12.57
C VAL A 224 -7.54 5.50 -11.73
N ILE A 225 -7.02 6.57 -12.35
CA ILE A 225 -6.31 7.64 -11.62
C ILE A 225 -7.24 8.30 -10.60
N VAL A 226 -8.47 8.63 -10.99
CA VAL A 226 -9.48 9.25 -10.12
C VAL A 226 -9.82 8.32 -8.95
N LEU A 227 -10.03 7.03 -9.19
CA LEU A 227 -10.34 6.06 -8.13
C LEU A 227 -9.17 5.89 -7.15
N VAL A 228 -7.93 5.85 -7.66
CA VAL A 228 -6.72 5.76 -6.84
C VAL A 228 -6.50 7.05 -6.04
N GLN A 229 -6.75 8.22 -6.61
CA GLN A 229 -6.67 9.50 -5.90
C GLN A 229 -7.78 9.63 -4.84
N TYR A 230 -9.02 9.30 -5.21
CA TYR A 230 -10.17 9.37 -4.32
C TYR A 230 -10.00 8.45 -3.10
N SER A 231 -9.50 7.22 -3.30
CA SER A 231 -9.22 6.28 -2.21
C SER A 231 -8.15 6.75 -1.22
N ARG A 232 -7.32 7.74 -1.59
CA ARG A 232 -6.34 8.36 -0.70
C ARG A 232 -6.88 9.52 0.12
N THR A 233 -8.09 10.00 -0.17
CA THR A 233 -8.75 11.05 0.62
C THR A 233 -9.45 10.43 1.84
N ALA A 234 -9.55 11.17 2.95
CA ALA A 234 -10.23 10.68 4.16
C ALA A 234 -11.70 10.30 3.89
N GLY A 235 -12.42 11.14 3.13
CA GLY A 235 -13.81 10.86 2.73
C GLY A 235 -13.95 9.65 1.80
N GLY A 236 -13.04 9.51 0.82
CA GLY A 236 -13.07 8.37 -0.10
C GLY A 236 -12.65 7.06 0.56
N ALA A 237 -11.69 7.09 1.48
CA ALA A 237 -11.30 5.93 2.28
C ALA A 237 -12.49 5.43 3.14
N HIS A 238 -13.25 6.34 3.76
CA HIS A 238 -14.45 5.99 4.53
C HIS A 238 -15.59 5.47 3.63
N ALA A 239 -15.87 6.11 2.50
CA ALA A 239 -16.92 5.68 1.59
C ALA A 239 -16.62 4.31 0.94
N LEU A 240 -15.39 4.11 0.47
CA LEU A 240 -14.93 2.82 -0.06
C LEU A 240 -14.91 1.75 1.03
N THR A 241 -14.53 2.10 2.26
CA THR A 241 -14.59 1.19 3.40
C THR A 241 -16.03 0.76 3.67
N ALA A 242 -16.98 1.69 3.70
CA ALA A 242 -18.40 1.39 3.94
C ALA A 242 -19.01 0.54 2.81
N LEU A 243 -18.67 0.84 1.55
CA LEU A 243 -19.10 0.06 0.39
C LEU A 243 -18.50 -1.35 0.39
N ALA A 244 -17.20 -1.46 0.65
CA ALA A 244 -16.49 -2.73 0.78
C ALA A 244 -17.08 -3.61 1.90
N MET A 245 -17.54 -3.03 3.00
CA MET A 245 -18.18 -3.76 4.10
C MET A 245 -19.54 -4.37 3.74
N ARG A 246 -20.20 -3.91 2.66
CA ARG A 246 -21.46 -4.50 2.16
C ARG A 246 -21.24 -5.73 1.27
N ILE A 247 -20.03 -5.89 0.74
CA ILE A 247 -19.69 -6.99 -0.17
C ILE A 247 -19.09 -8.13 0.66
N GLY A 248 -19.82 -9.23 0.82
CA GLY A 248 -19.48 -10.36 1.70
C GLY A 248 -18.02 -10.85 1.57
N PRO A 249 -17.52 -11.17 0.36
CA PRO A 249 -16.13 -11.59 0.16
C PRO A 249 -15.10 -10.54 0.59
N VAL A 250 -15.35 -9.26 0.31
CA VAL A 250 -14.43 -8.17 0.66
C VAL A 250 -14.43 -7.93 2.18
N ARG A 251 -15.59 -8.03 2.82
CA ARG A 251 -15.70 -7.98 4.28
C ARG A 251 -14.88 -9.10 4.92
N ASN A 252 -14.99 -10.33 4.44
CA ASN A 252 -14.23 -11.47 4.98
C ASN A 252 -12.72 -11.26 4.85
N TYR A 253 -12.25 -10.85 3.67
CA TYR A 253 -10.84 -10.54 3.45
C TYR A 253 -10.32 -9.44 4.39
N ARG A 254 -11.10 -8.37 4.59
CA ARG A 254 -10.76 -7.29 5.52
C ARG A 254 -10.74 -7.74 6.97
N THR A 255 -11.72 -8.55 7.39
CA THR A 255 -11.75 -9.15 8.73
C THR A 255 -10.50 -9.99 8.97
N ARG A 256 -10.08 -10.80 8.00
CA ARG A 256 -8.85 -11.62 8.11
C ARG A 256 -7.60 -10.76 8.24
N ILE A 257 -7.43 -9.72 7.42
CA ILE A 257 -6.28 -8.80 7.52
C ILE A 257 -6.28 -8.06 8.87
N ALA A 258 -7.43 -7.54 9.28
CA ALA A 258 -7.55 -6.84 10.56
C ALA A 258 -7.21 -7.77 11.73
N SER A 259 -7.69 -9.02 11.67
CA SER A 259 -7.43 -10.07 12.66
C SER A 259 -5.95 -10.46 12.71
N GLU A 260 -5.32 -10.66 11.55
CA GLU A 260 -3.89 -10.97 11.43
C GLU A 260 -3.03 -9.86 12.05
N ARG A 261 -3.31 -8.61 11.69
CA ARG A 261 -2.58 -7.45 12.23
C ARG A 261 -2.82 -7.27 13.70
N PHE A 262 -4.06 -7.39 14.16
CA PHE A 262 -4.39 -7.30 15.58
C PHE A 262 -3.61 -8.33 16.38
N VAL A 263 -3.70 -9.61 16.00
CA VAL A 263 -3.05 -10.71 16.72
C VAL A 263 -1.53 -10.54 16.75
N LYS A 264 -0.92 -10.18 15.62
CA LYS A 264 0.52 -9.95 15.57
C LYS A 264 0.91 -8.76 16.42
N THR A 265 0.39 -7.57 16.16
CA THR A 265 0.76 -6.37 16.91
C THR A 265 0.52 -6.54 18.41
N PHE A 266 -0.58 -7.16 18.81
CA PHE A 266 -0.86 -7.44 20.22
C PHE A 266 0.13 -8.44 20.84
N SER A 267 0.40 -9.56 20.17
CA SER A 267 1.41 -10.55 20.62
C SER A 267 2.80 -9.94 20.75
N MET A 268 3.18 -9.07 19.81
CA MET A 268 4.46 -8.35 19.81
C MET A 268 4.58 -7.40 21.00
N LEU A 269 3.54 -6.59 21.24
CA LEU A 269 3.50 -5.65 22.36
C LEU A 269 3.56 -6.37 23.72
N LEU A 270 2.78 -7.45 23.87
CA LEU A 270 2.79 -8.26 25.09
C LEU A 270 4.13 -8.99 25.29
N SER A 271 4.73 -9.53 24.21
CA SER A 271 6.07 -10.15 24.28
C SER A 271 7.16 -9.14 24.65
N ALA A 272 6.97 -7.87 24.28
CA ALA A 272 7.82 -6.76 24.67
C ALA A 272 7.48 -6.18 26.05
N GLY A 273 6.63 -6.84 26.85
CA GLY A 273 6.33 -6.46 28.23
C GLY A 273 5.36 -5.30 28.40
N ALA A 274 4.70 -4.83 27.32
CA ALA A 274 3.66 -3.82 27.46
C ALA A 274 2.45 -4.38 28.22
N THR A 275 1.79 -3.54 29.02
CA THR A 275 0.55 -3.94 29.69
C THR A 275 -0.56 -4.14 28.65
N VAL A 276 -1.61 -4.87 29.01
CA VAL A 276 -2.77 -5.07 28.13
C VAL A 276 -3.40 -3.73 27.75
N SER A 277 -3.64 -2.85 28.72
CA SER A 277 -4.25 -1.53 28.48
C SER A 277 -3.44 -0.68 27.50
N ASP A 278 -2.12 -0.64 27.68
CA ASP A 278 -1.23 0.13 26.81
C ASP A 278 -1.12 -0.49 25.41
N SER A 279 -1.21 -1.81 25.35
CA SER A 279 -1.24 -2.52 24.09
C SER A 279 -2.50 -2.17 23.27
N PHE A 280 -3.66 -2.00 23.91
CA PHE A 280 -4.88 -1.53 23.23
C PHE A 280 -4.75 -0.08 22.72
N ALA A 281 -4.10 0.80 23.49
CA ALA A 281 -3.81 2.17 23.02
C ALA A 281 -2.88 2.17 21.80
N ALA A 282 -1.84 1.34 21.81
CA ALA A 282 -0.93 1.18 20.68
C ALA A 282 -1.63 0.56 19.46
N LEU A 283 -2.48 -0.44 19.66
CA LEU A 283 -3.32 -1.03 18.61
C LEU A 283 -4.24 0.00 17.96
N ALA A 284 -4.81 0.93 18.74
CA ALA A 284 -5.68 1.99 18.23
C ALA A 284 -4.97 3.01 17.32
N ASP A 285 -3.65 3.16 17.48
CA ASP A 285 -2.80 3.97 16.59
C ASP A 285 -2.23 3.17 15.40
N ALA A 286 -2.10 1.84 15.58
CA ALA A 286 -1.47 0.93 14.63
C ALA A 286 -2.41 0.37 13.57
N LEU A 287 -3.66 0.06 13.95
CA LEU A 287 -4.63 -0.61 13.10
C LEU A 287 -5.45 0.38 12.26
N ASP A 288 -6.40 -0.16 11.48
CA ASP A 288 -7.26 0.65 10.64
C ASP A 288 -8.01 1.73 11.47
N PRO A 289 -8.15 2.98 10.98
CA PRO A 289 -8.80 4.07 11.73
C PRO A 289 -10.21 3.74 12.23
N PHE A 290 -10.91 2.84 11.55
CA PHE A 290 -12.24 2.35 11.95
C PHE A 290 -12.22 1.59 13.30
N LEU A 291 -11.12 0.93 13.63
CA LEU A 291 -10.96 0.18 14.89
C LEU A 291 -10.52 1.07 16.05
N ARG A 292 -10.09 2.31 15.80
CA ARG A 292 -9.59 3.21 16.85
C ARG A 292 -10.59 3.42 17.98
N ALA A 293 -11.82 3.82 17.66
CA ALA A 293 -12.84 4.06 18.69
C ALA A 293 -13.22 2.78 19.45
N PRO A 294 -13.53 1.64 18.79
CA PRO A 294 -13.75 0.36 19.48
C PRO A 294 -12.60 -0.07 20.39
N LEU A 295 -11.34 0.06 19.94
CA LEU A 295 -10.16 -0.31 20.72
C LEU A 295 -9.96 0.60 21.95
N MET A 296 -10.21 1.90 21.81
CA MET A 296 -10.18 2.82 22.95
C MET A 296 -11.29 2.52 23.94
N THR A 297 -12.50 2.18 23.48
CA THR A 297 -13.60 1.74 24.36
C THR A 297 -13.22 0.45 25.11
N ALA A 298 -12.68 -0.54 24.41
CA ALA A 298 -12.20 -1.79 24.98
C ALA A 298 -11.11 -1.56 26.04
N LYS A 299 -10.17 -0.65 25.78
CA LYS A 299 -9.17 -0.21 26.76
C LYS A 299 -9.82 0.31 28.04
N THR A 300 -10.75 1.26 27.93
CA THR A 300 -11.45 1.80 29.12
C THR A 300 -12.23 0.74 29.89
N ALA A 301 -12.80 -0.25 29.20
CA ALA A 301 -13.49 -1.36 29.86
C ALA A 301 -12.51 -2.24 30.66
N ILE A 302 -11.34 -2.56 30.08
CA ILE A 302 -10.28 -3.31 30.75
C ILE A 302 -9.73 -2.53 31.95
N ASP A 303 -9.49 -1.22 31.80
CA ASP A 303 -9.10 -0.34 32.91
C ASP A 303 -10.15 -0.31 34.03
N GLY A 304 -11.43 -0.48 33.68
CA GLY A 304 -12.55 -0.61 34.61
C GLY A 304 -12.76 -2.00 35.20
N GLY A 305 -11.89 -2.97 34.89
CA GLY A 305 -11.93 -4.34 35.43
C GLY A 305 -12.70 -5.37 34.60
N ALA A 306 -13.11 -5.03 33.37
CA ALA A 306 -13.68 -6.02 32.46
C ALA A 306 -12.62 -7.04 32.00
N SER A 307 -13.03 -8.28 31.74
CA SER A 307 -12.13 -9.29 31.18
C SER A 307 -11.70 -8.94 29.76
N ILE A 308 -10.48 -9.33 29.40
CA ILE A 308 -9.90 -9.09 28.08
C ILE A 308 -10.71 -9.81 27.02
N HIS A 309 -11.17 -11.03 27.32
CA HIS A 309 -12.09 -11.79 26.47
C HIS A 309 -13.33 -10.97 26.10
N SER A 310 -14.02 -10.38 27.07
CA SER A 310 -15.25 -9.61 26.83
C SER A 310 -15.00 -8.34 26.03
N ALA A 311 -13.88 -7.66 26.29
CA ALA A 311 -13.48 -6.45 25.59
C ALA A 311 -13.18 -6.73 24.10
N ILE A 312 -12.53 -7.87 23.80
CA ILE A 312 -12.23 -8.30 22.43
C ILE A 312 -13.48 -8.79 21.71
N GLN A 313 -14.37 -9.51 22.39
CA GLN A 313 -15.61 -10.01 21.81
C GLN A 313 -16.52 -8.86 21.31
N ALA A 314 -16.43 -7.68 21.95
CA ALA A 314 -17.16 -6.49 21.54
C ALA A 314 -16.54 -5.75 20.32
N LEU A 315 -15.33 -6.12 19.88
CA LEU A 315 -14.68 -5.45 18.76
C LEU A 315 -15.30 -5.86 17.41
N PRO A 316 -15.63 -4.89 16.54
CA PRO A 316 -16.12 -5.18 15.20
C PRO A 316 -14.98 -5.64 14.28
N LEU A 317 -15.33 -6.42 13.24
CA LEU A 317 -14.39 -6.84 12.17
C LEU A 317 -13.20 -7.68 12.64
N LEU A 318 -13.30 -8.33 13.80
CA LEU A 318 -12.37 -9.34 14.25
C LEU A 318 -13.00 -10.74 14.15
N ASP A 319 -12.18 -11.73 13.84
CA ASP A 319 -12.56 -13.15 13.83
C ASP A 319 -12.84 -13.63 15.27
N THR A 320 -13.92 -14.39 15.45
CA THR A 320 -14.37 -14.86 16.78
C THR A 320 -13.34 -15.73 17.48
N ARG A 321 -12.48 -16.42 16.73
CA ARG A 321 -11.38 -17.24 17.25
C ARG A 321 -10.40 -16.41 18.09
N ILE A 322 -10.29 -15.09 17.87
CA ILE A 322 -9.46 -14.20 18.69
C ILE A 322 -9.98 -14.18 20.12
N ALA A 323 -11.30 -14.01 20.31
CA ALA A 323 -11.90 -14.00 21.64
C ALA A 323 -11.69 -15.35 22.35
N GLU A 324 -11.83 -16.47 21.64
CA GLU A 324 -11.61 -17.82 22.19
C GLU A 324 -10.17 -18.03 22.68
N ILE A 325 -9.18 -17.68 21.86
CA ILE A 325 -7.77 -17.76 22.26
C ILE A 325 -7.44 -16.78 23.38
N THR A 326 -8.07 -15.61 23.40
CA THR A 326 -7.94 -14.64 24.51
C THR A 326 -8.37 -15.25 25.82
N ARG A 327 -9.51 -15.95 25.83
CA ARG A 327 -10.01 -16.60 27.05
C ARG A 327 -8.98 -17.60 27.59
N ILE A 328 -8.42 -18.44 26.73
CA ILE A 328 -7.38 -19.41 27.11
C ILE A 328 -6.13 -18.69 27.62
N GLY A 329 -5.68 -17.65 26.92
CA GLY A 329 -4.49 -16.87 27.31
C GLY A 329 -4.68 -16.09 28.61
N GLU A 330 -5.89 -15.59 28.87
CA GLU A 330 -6.26 -14.86 30.09
C GLU A 330 -6.35 -15.83 31.29
N GLU A 331 -6.99 -16.99 31.12
CA GLU A 331 -7.08 -18.04 32.16
C GLU A 331 -5.70 -18.64 32.50
N THR A 332 -4.81 -18.77 31.53
CA THR A 332 -3.45 -19.32 31.72
C THR A 332 -2.39 -18.27 32.06
N GLY A 333 -2.70 -16.97 31.94
CA GLY A 333 -1.76 -15.86 32.12
C GLY A 333 -0.73 -15.69 31.00
N HIS A 334 -0.82 -16.44 29.90
CA HIS A 334 0.16 -16.47 28.81
C HIS A 334 -0.44 -16.00 27.48
N LEU A 335 -1.00 -14.79 27.45
CA LEU A 335 -1.62 -14.21 26.24
C LEU A 335 -0.65 -14.15 25.04
N ALA A 336 0.56 -13.65 25.22
CA ALA A 336 1.53 -13.50 24.13
C ALA A 336 1.78 -14.81 23.38
N ASP A 337 1.96 -15.91 24.12
CA ASP A 337 2.22 -17.24 23.57
C ASP A 337 0.96 -17.87 22.95
N ALA A 338 -0.22 -17.62 23.50
CA ALA A 338 -1.49 -18.08 22.95
C ALA A 338 -1.79 -17.43 21.58
N TYR A 339 -1.43 -16.16 21.41
CA TYR A 339 -1.64 -15.41 20.18
C TYR A 339 -0.65 -15.76 19.05
N ARG A 340 0.57 -16.22 19.38
CA ARG A 340 1.60 -16.57 18.38
C ARG A 340 1.16 -17.63 17.36
N PRO A 341 0.59 -18.79 17.74
CA PRO A 341 0.09 -19.78 16.77
C PRO A 341 -1.14 -19.28 16.01
N LEU A 342 -2.01 -18.49 16.64
CA LEU A 342 -3.17 -17.88 15.99
C LEU A 342 -2.75 -16.94 14.86
N GLY A 343 -1.72 -16.11 15.10
CA GLY A 343 -1.18 -15.19 14.10
C GLY A 343 -0.62 -15.92 12.88
N ARG A 344 0.10 -17.03 13.11
CA ARG A 344 0.60 -17.89 12.01
C ARG A 344 -0.53 -18.53 11.22
N MET A 345 -1.63 -18.89 11.88
CA MET A 345 -2.80 -19.47 11.22
C MET A 345 -3.49 -18.44 10.32
N PHE A 346 -3.78 -17.23 10.83
CA PHE A 346 -4.36 -16.17 10.01
C PHE A 346 -3.47 -15.77 8.84
N GLU A 347 -2.15 -15.73 9.05
CA GLU A 347 -1.21 -15.45 7.96
C GLU A 347 -1.29 -16.50 6.85
N ARG A 348 -1.35 -17.79 7.21
CA ARG A 348 -1.53 -18.87 6.22
C ARG A 348 -2.86 -18.76 5.50
N GLU A 349 -3.95 -18.47 6.21
CA GLU A 349 -5.26 -18.30 5.60
C GLU A 349 -5.28 -17.14 4.58
N VAL A 350 -4.59 -16.03 4.87
CA VAL A 350 -4.43 -14.91 3.94
C VAL A 350 -3.60 -15.32 2.72
N ASP A 351 -2.49 -16.04 2.92
CA ASP A 351 -1.65 -16.55 1.82
C ASP A 351 -2.41 -17.56 0.94
N ASP A 352 -3.20 -18.46 1.53
CA ASP A 352 -3.99 -19.48 0.84
C ASP A 352 -5.13 -18.84 0.02
N GLU A 353 -5.83 -17.87 0.58
CA GLU A 353 -6.91 -17.16 -0.12
C GLU A 353 -6.37 -16.40 -1.34
N LEU A 354 -5.19 -15.77 -1.20
CA LEU A 354 -4.49 -15.15 -2.34
C LEU A 354 -4.08 -16.19 -3.40
N ALA A 355 -3.62 -17.37 -3.00
CA ALA A 355 -3.26 -18.45 -3.92
C ALA A 355 -4.49 -19.01 -4.69
N VAL A 356 -5.63 -19.13 -4.02
CA VAL A 356 -6.88 -19.56 -4.66
C VAL A 356 -7.36 -18.52 -5.67
N ILE A 357 -7.39 -17.24 -5.29
CA ILE A 357 -7.81 -16.15 -6.19
C ILE A 357 -6.91 -16.11 -7.43
N THR A 358 -5.60 -16.22 -7.24
CA THR A 358 -4.63 -16.14 -8.33
C THR A 358 -4.66 -17.37 -9.24
N SER A 359 -4.87 -18.57 -8.69
CA SER A 359 -4.94 -19.81 -9.48
C SER A 359 -6.20 -19.93 -10.32
N LEU A 360 -7.36 -19.46 -9.83
CA LEU A 360 -8.62 -19.44 -10.59
C LEU A 360 -8.63 -18.40 -11.71
N LEU A 361 -7.84 -17.35 -11.56
CA LEU A 361 -7.78 -16.26 -12.53
C LEU A 361 -7.26 -16.76 -13.89
N GLN A 362 -6.29 -17.67 -13.91
CA GLN A 362 -5.71 -18.18 -15.15
C GLN A 362 -6.70 -18.99 -16.03
N PRO A 363 -7.41 -20.02 -15.53
CA PRO A 363 -8.44 -20.73 -16.30
C PRO A 363 -9.54 -19.79 -16.81
N VAL A 364 -9.99 -18.84 -15.99
CA VAL A 364 -11.01 -17.87 -16.38
C VAL A 364 -10.51 -17.00 -17.53
N LEU A 365 -9.27 -16.52 -17.48
CA LEU A 365 -8.68 -15.74 -18.57
C LEU A 365 -8.62 -16.54 -19.87
N ILE A 366 -8.12 -17.78 -19.82
CA ILE A 366 -8.02 -18.65 -21.00
C ILE A 366 -9.42 -18.90 -21.58
N ALA A 367 -10.41 -19.17 -20.72
CA ALA A 367 -11.79 -19.36 -21.15
C ALA A 367 -12.35 -18.12 -21.83
N VAL A 368 -12.17 -16.93 -21.24
CA VAL A 368 -12.63 -15.65 -21.81
C VAL A 368 -11.96 -15.37 -23.16
N VAL A 369 -10.63 -15.53 -23.25
CA VAL A 369 -9.91 -15.34 -24.52
C VAL A 369 -10.36 -16.34 -25.56
N GLY A 370 -10.53 -17.61 -25.17
CA GLY A 370 -11.03 -18.67 -26.04
C GLY A 370 -12.43 -18.34 -26.59
N VAL A 371 -13.34 -17.85 -25.75
CA VAL A 371 -14.67 -17.40 -26.17
C VAL A 371 -14.56 -16.22 -27.14
N ILE A 372 -13.73 -15.22 -26.85
CA ILE A 372 -13.55 -14.06 -27.75
C ILE A 372 -13.03 -14.51 -29.13
N VAL A 373 -11.98 -15.33 -29.16
CA VAL A 373 -11.42 -15.87 -30.41
C VAL A 373 -12.43 -16.75 -31.13
N GLY A 374 -13.19 -17.57 -30.40
CA GLY A 374 -14.25 -18.41 -30.95
C GLY A 374 -15.36 -17.59 -31.61
N VAL A 375 -15.87 -16.55 -30.94
CA VAL A 375 -16.88 -15.63 -31.48
C VAL A 375 -16.37 -14.95 -32.75
N VAL A 376 -15.11 -14.52 -32.76
CA VAL A 376 -14.45 -13.95 -33.94
C VAL A 376 -14.39 -14.96 -35.09
N MET A 377 -13.96 -16.18 -34.82
CA MET A 377 -13.87 -17.23 -35.85
C MET A 377 -15.23 -17.54 -36.44
N VAL A 378 -16.26 -17.73 -35.60
CA VAL A 378 -17.64 -17.93 -36.04
C VAL A 378 -18.12 -16.75 -36.88
N SER A 379 -17.78 -15.53 -36.49
CA SER A 379 -18.16 -14.32 -37.23
C SER A 379 -17.58 -14.27 -38.63
N ILE A 380 -16.37 -14.81 -38.82
CA ILE A 380 -15.68 -14.88 -40.11
C ILE A 380 -16.20 -16.04 -40.97
N PHE A 381 -16.39 -17.22 -40.38
CA PHE A 381 -16.76 -18.43 -41.12
C PHE A 381 -18.27 -18.56 -41.40
N ALA A 382 -19.14 -18.04 -40.53
CA ALA A 382 -20.59 -18.17 -40.71
C ALA A 382 -21.10 -17.57 -42.03
N PRO A 383 -20.66 -16.36 -42.46
CA PRO A 383 -21.02 -15.84 -43.79
C PRO A 383 -20.53 -16.74 -44.93
N LEU A 384 -19.31 -17.32 -44.82
CA LEU A 384 -18.75 -18.19 -45.86
C LEU A 384 -19.61 -19.44 -46.09
N PHE A 385 -20.16 -20.03 -45.02
CA PHE A 385 -21.07 -21.16 -45.15
C PHE A 385 -22.40 -20.77 -45.80
N GLN A 386 -22.96 -19.61 -45.46
CA GLN A 386 -24.18 -19.12 -46.12
C GLN A 386 -23.96 -18.88 -47.62
N PHE A 387 -22.79 -18.38 -48.04
CA PHE A 387 -22.46 -18.26 -49.46
C PHE A 387 -22.30 -19.61 -50.15
N ALA A 388 -21.67 -20.58 -49.49
CA ALA A 388 -21.51 -21.92 -50.03
C ALA A 388 -22.87 -22.64 -50.22
N GLU A 389 -23.84 -22.40 -49.33
CA GLU A 389 -25.22 -22.90 -49.50
C GLU A 389 -25.98 -22.17 -50.60
N LEU A 390 -25.81 -20.85 -50.75
CA LEU A 390 -26.45 -20.06 -51.81
C LEU A 390 -25.92 -20.35 -53.23
N MET A 391 -24.72 -20.93 -53.35
CA MET A 391 -24.13 -21.35 -54.62
C MET A 391 -24.44 -22.81 -54.99
N LYS A 392 -25.13 -23.57 -54.13
CA LYS A 392 -25.73 -24.87 -54.47
C LYS A 392 -27.15 -24.65 -54.95
#